data_AF-A0A7C9FJB9-F1
#
_entry.id   AF-A0A7C9FJB9-F1
#
_cell.length_a   1.000
_cell.length_b   1.000
_cell.length_c   1.000
_cell.angle_alpha   90.00
_cell.angle_beta   90.00
_cell.angle_gamma   90.00
#
_symmetry.space_group_name_H-M   'P 1'
#
loop_
_entity.id
_entity.type
_entity.pdbx_description
1 polymer ?
#
loop_
_entity_poly.entity_id
_entity_poly.type
_entity_poly.pdbx_seq_one_letter_code
_entity_poly.pdbx_strand_id
1 'polypeptide(L)'
;MTFWEGSCAGSVSDPGAVKANDGFVAAWKYSSRSVVIGMPTSPREGMRVAGLFSKDLIREYVVPAGKPITLLLSMSTYMGQYGGTTYCNAPPVTFSPVAGQDYDVFLDYERRTCRAAIRRIDKDGLDEPVTPTSAMKCSVGVTGNSEVAR
;
A
#
# COMPACT_ATOMS: atom_id res chain seq x y z
N MET A 1 1.89 -5.36 -0.78
CA MET A 1 1.65 -4.00 -1.30
C MET A 1 2.90 -3.52 -2.00
N THR A 2 2.73 -2.82 -3.12
CA THR A 2 3.79 -2.09 -3.83
C THR A 2 3.27 -0.69 -4.13
N PHE A 3 4.14 0.31 -4.11
CA PHE A 3 3.78 1.67 -4.48
C PHE A 3 4.94 2.37 -5.21
N TRP A 4 4.64 3.45 -5.91
CA TRP A 4 5.62 4.32 -6.55
C TRP A 4 5.08 5.75 -6.66
N GLU A 5 5.99 6.72 -6.80
CA GLU A 5 5.62 8.09 -7.15
C GLU A 5 5.11 8.13 -8.60
N GLY A 6 3.96 8.76 -8.82
CA GLY A 6 3.31 8.84 -10.11
C GLY A 6 1.80 8.62 -10.01
N SER A 7 1.09 9.01 -11.07
CA SER A 7 -0.37 8.90 -11.15
C SER A 7 -0.89 7.72 -11.97
N CYS A 8 0.02 6.95 -12.59
CA CYS A 8 -0.30 5.85 -13.48
C CYS A 8 0.15 4.49 -12.94
N ALA A 9 -0.57 3.45 -13.32
CA ALA A 9 -0.29 2.07 -12.98
C ALA A 9 0.89 1.53 -13.79
N GLY A 10 2.07 1.46 -13.16
CA GLY A 10 3.27 0.78 -13.65
C GLY A 10 3.32 -0.70 -13.25
N SER A 11 4.53 -1.27 -13.35
CA SER A 11 4.86 -2.65 -12.98
C SER A 11 5.60 -2.71 -11.65
N VAL A 12 5.44 -3.82 -10.91
CA VAL A 12 6.20 -4.11 -9.68
C VAL A 12 7.71 -4.27 -9.89
N SER A 13 8.14 -4.31 -11.14
CA SER A 13 9.54 -4.40 -11.56
C SER A 13 10.10 -3.07 -12.06
N ASP A 14 9.28 -2.00 -12.11
CA ASP A 14 9.72 -0.71 -12.62
C ASP A 14 10.74 -0.06 -11.67
N PRO A 15 11.72 0.69 -12.22
CA PRO A 15 12.62 1.51 -11.42
C PRO A 15 11.81 2.49 -10.56
N GLY A 16 11.99 2.44 -9.24
CA GLY A 16 11.24 3.28 -8.29
C GLY A 16 10.04 2.60 -7.62
N ALA A 17 9.71 1.36 -8.00
CA ALA A 17 8.70 0.58 -7.30
C ALA A 17 9.21 0.15 -5.90
N VAL A 18 8.52 0.60 -4.85
CA VAL A 18 8.79 0.23 -3.46
C VAL A 18 7.88 -0.93 -3.06
N LYS A 19 8.49 -2.07 -2.73
CA LYS A 19 7.79 -3.26 -2.23
C LYS A 19 7.67 -3.18 -0.71
N ALA A 20 6.44 -3.04 -0.24
CA ALA A 20 6.11 -3.00 1.18
C ALA A 20 5.94 -4.38 1.83
N ASN A 21 6.13 -5.46 1.07
CA ASN A 21 6.20 -6.81 1.62
C ASN A 21 7.54 -7.45 1.28
N ASP A 22 7.99 -8.37 2.13
CA ASP A 22 9.22 -9.14 1.89
C ASP A 22 8.98 -10.33 0.94
N GLY A 23 7.73 -10.54 0.53
CA GLY A 23 7.31 -11.67 -0.29
C GLY A 23 7.16 -12.98 0.52
N PHE A 24 6.51 -13.97 -0.10
CA PHE A 24 6.14 -15.23 0.57
C PHE A 24 7.34 -15.95 1.19
N VAL A 25 8.45 -16.09 0.43
CA VAL A 25 9.63 -16.84 0.89
C VAL A 25 10.29 -16.15 2.08
N ALA A 26 10.38 -14.82 2.09
CA ALA A 26 11.03 -14.11 3.18
C ALA A 26 10.14 -14.06 4.43
N ALA A 27 8.83 -13.84 4.28
CA ALA A 27 7.87 -13.95 5.38
C ALA A 27 7.90 -15.34 6.01
N TRP A 28 7.99 -16.40 5.19
CA TRP A 28 8.06 -17.77 5.68
C TRP A 28 9.40 -18.09 6.38
N LYS A 29 10.55 -17.78 5.76
CA LYS A 29 11.89 -18.15 6.26
C LYS A 29 12.43 -17.24 7.37
N TYR A 30 12.21 -15.93 7.30
CA TYR A 30 13.00 -14.97 8.07
C TYR A 30 12.27 -14.27 9.22
N SER A 31 10.99 -14.57 9.45
CA SER A 31 10.10 -13.82 10.34
C SER A 31 10.04 -12.35 9.93
N SER A 32 8.91 -11.93 9.42
CA SER A 32 8.67 -10.54 9.04
C SER A 32 9.00 -9.59 10.20
N ARG A 33 9.68 -8.48 9.90
CA ARG A 33 9.99 -7.43 10.89
C ARG A 33 9.17 -6.18 10.59
N SER A 34 8.57 -5.62 11.63
CA SER A 34 7.93 -4.32 11.52
C SER A 34 8.98 -3.21 11.43
N VAL A 35 8.74 -2.23 10.57
CA VAL A 35 9.52 -1.00 10.46
C VAL A 35 8.62 0.13 10.92
N VAL A 36 8.96 0.72 12.06
CA VAL A 36 8.22 1.81 12.71
C VAL A 36 9.13 3.02 12.74
N ILE A 37 8.72 4.12 12.10
CA ILE A 37 9.40 5.41 12.06
C ILE A 37 8.76 6.43 13.02
N GLY A 38 7.75 6.01 13.78
CA GLY A 38 7.10 6.83 14.79
C GLY A 38 5.78 7.44 14.33
N MET A 39 5.12 6.85 13.32
CA MET A 39 3.76 7.24 12.97
C MET A 39 2.77 6.97 14.13
N PRO A 40 1.64 7.70 14.19
CA PRO A 40 0.54 7.37 15.08
C PRO A 40 0.10 5.92 14.93
N THR A 41 -0.26 5.30 16.06
CA THR A 41 -0.78 3.93 16.02
C THR A 41 -2.13 3.90 15.32
N SER A 42 -2.30 2.93 14.43
CA SER A 42 -3.57 2.69 13.76
C SER A 42 -4.75 2.56 14.75
N PRO A 43 -5.89 3.22 14.53
CA PRO A 43 -7.10 3.02 15.34
C PRO A 43 -7.67 1.58 15.23
N ARG A 44 -7.34 0.85 14.15
CA ARG A 44 -7.84 -0.50 13.88
C ARG A 44 -6.93 -1.55 14.50
N GLU A 45 -7.46 -2.36 15.41
CA GLU A 45 -6.69 -3.37 16.16
C GLU A 45 -5.92 -4.35 15.25
N GLY A 46 -6.56 -4.85 14.20
CA GLY A 46 -5.96 -5.77 13.23
C GLY A 46 -4.82 -5.16 12.40
N MET A 47 -4.58 -3.85 12.50
CA MET A 47 -3.46 -3.14 11.87
C MET A 47 -2.41 -2.68 12.88
N ARG A 48 -2.50 -3.16 14.13
CA ARG A 48 -1.47 -2.98 15.18
C ARG A 48 -0.68 -4.26 15.31
N VAL A 49 0.58 -4.16 15.76
CA VAL A 49 1.48 -5.31 15.97
C VAL A 49 0.79 -6.43 16.77
N ALA A 50 0.00 -6.08 17.79
CA ALA A 50 -0.70 -7.04 18.64
C ALA A 50 -1.91 -7.73 17.97
N GLY A 51 -2.51 -7.13 16.94
CA GLY A 51 -3.68 -7.68 16.24
C GLY A 51 -3.36 -8.35 14.91
N LEU A 52 -2.08 -8.44 14.53
CA LEU A 52 -1.64 -9.12 13.31
C LEU A 52 -1.81 -10.64 13.44
N PHE A 53 -2.58 -11.25 12.54
CA PHE A 53 -2.74 -12.69 12.47
C PHE A 53 -1.64 -13.31 11.60
N SER A 54 -0.70 -14.03 12.22
CA SER A 54 0.39 -14.80 11.58
C SER A 54 1.44 -14.00 10.79
N LYS A 55 2.67 -13.87 11.32
CA LYS A 55 3.88 -13.31 10.64
C LYS A 55 3.65 -12.11 9.69
N ASP A 56 2.59 -11.34 9.93
CA ASP A 56 2.33 -10.10 9.23
C ASP A 56 3.21 -9.02 9.85
N LEU A 57 3.44 -7.95 9.11
CA LEU A 57 4.33 -6.87 9.50
C LEU A 57 3.65 -5.53 9.27
N ILE A 58 4.06 -4.53 10.05
CA ILE A 58 3.74 -3.12 9.81
C ILE A 58 4.97 -2.46 9.23
N ARG A 59 4.82 -1.75 8.12
CA ARG A 59 5.89 -0.93 7.54
C ARG A 59 5.40 0.48 7.33
N GLU A 60 6.10 1.40 7.97
CA GLU A 60 5.91 2.82 7.82
C GLU A 60 6.88 3.37 6.78
N TYR A 61 6.40 4.29 5.94
CA TYR A 61 7.16 4.87 4.84
C TYR A 61 7.01 6.39 4.84
N VAL A 62 8.13 7.08 4.63
CA VAL A 62 8.10 8.50 4.27
C VAL A 62 7.90 8.61 2.77
N VAL A 63 6.86 9.32 2.36
CA VAL A 63 6.54 9.58 0.94
C VAL A 63 6.49 11.09 0.68
N PRO A 64 6.77 11.55 -0.55
CA PRO A 64 6.67 12.96 -0.89
C PRO A 64 5.23 13.47 -0.79
N ALA A 65 5.03 14.52 0.02
CA ALA A 65 3.74 15.20 0.11
C ALA A 65 3.40 15.99 -1.17
N GLY A 66 2.10 16.13 -1.46
CA GLY A 66 1.56 16.87 -2.59
C GLY A 66 1.75 16.18 -3.95
N LYS A 67 2.50 15.08 -3.99
CA LYS A 67 2.73 14.31 -5.21
C LYS A 67 1.84 13.08 -5.26
N PRO A 68 1.33 12.70 -6.44
CA PRO A 68 0.55 11.49 -6.57
C PRO A 68 1.44 10.27 -6.27
N ILE A 69 0.92 9.35 -5.47
CA ILE A 69 1.47 8.02 -5.31
C ILE A 69 0.46 7.01 -5.82
N THR A 70 0.94 6.06 -6.61
CA THR A 70 0.14 4.94 -7.09
C THR A 70 0.35 3.75 -6.18
N LEU A 71 -0.76 3.11 -5.82
CA LEU A 71 -0.83 1.98 -4.92
C LEU A 71 -1.28 0.73 -5.67
N LEU A 72 -0.51 -0.35 -5.50
CA LEU A 72 -0.86 -1.69 -5.96
C LEU A 72 -0.94 -2.63 -4.76
N LEU A 73 -2.15 -3.06 -4.44
CA LEU A 73 -2.41 -3.92 -3.29
C LEU A 73 -2.91 -5.29 -3.75
N SER A 74 -2.20 -6.32 -3.31
CA SER A 74 -2.58 -7.70 -3.51
C SER A 74 -2.25 -8.56 -2.30
N MET A 75 -3.04 -9.60 -2.11
CA MET A 75 -2.89 -10.62 -1.09
C MET A 75 -3.22 -11.98 -1.69
N SER A 76 -2.48 -12.98 -1.25
CA SER A 76 -2.69 -14.39 -1.58
C SER A 76 -2.48 -15.16 -0.29
N THR A 77 -3.50 -15.86 0.18
CA THR A 77 -3.30 -16.83 1.27
C THR A 77 -3.76 -18.21 0.89
N TYR A 78 -2.88 -19.16 1.22
CA TYR A 78 -3.10 -20.57 1.05
C TYR A 78 -3.85 -21.12 2.27
N MET A 79 -5.00 -21.77 2.04
CA MET A 79 -5.86 -22.28 3.12
C MET A 79 -5.61 -23.76 3.49
N GLY A 80 -4.41 -24.28 3.18
CA GLY A 80 -4.00 -25.64 3.55
C GLY A 80 -4.37 -26.72 2.52
N GLN A 81 -4.05 -27.97 2.82
CA GLN A 81 -4.14 -29.11 1.88
C GLN A 81 -5.54 -29.35 1.29
N TYR A 82 -6.59 -28.94 2.01
CA TYR A 82 -7.99 -29.11 1.60
C TYR A 82 -8.67 -27.78 1.25
N GLY A 83 -7.95 -26.65 1.33
CA GLY A 83 -8.43 -25.32 1.02
C GLY A 83 -7.76 -24.77 -0.23
N GLY A 84 -8.51 -24.10 -1.10
CA GLY A 84 -7.93 -23.37 -2.23
C GLY A 84 -7.03 -22.21 -1.80
N THR A 85 -6.32 -21.61 -2.75
CA THR A 85 -5.66 -20.32 -2.54
C THR A 85 -6.67 -19.20 -2.76
N THR A 86 -6.87 -18.36 -1.75
CA THR A 86 -7.69 -17.14 -1.88
C THR A 86 -6.80 -16.01 -2.37
N TYR A 87 -7.20 -15.38 -3.47
CA TYR A 87 -6.53 -14.22 -4.04
C TYR A 87 -7.39 -12.98 -3.86
N CYS A 88 -6.74 -11.89 -3.47
CA CYS A 88 -7.36 -10.58 -3.36
C CYS A 88 -6.49 -9.56 -4.09
N ASN A 89 -6.97 -9.05 -5.22
CA ASN A 89 -6.26 -8.07 -6.03
C ASN A 89 -7.15 -6.83 -6.18
N ALA A 90 -6.73 -5.72 -5.59
CA ALA A 90 -7.43 -4.45 -5.77
C ALA A 90 -7.01 -3.81 -7.10
N PRO A 91 -7.93 -3.13 -7.82
CA PRO A 91 -7.55 -2.25 -8.92
C PRO A 91 -6.51 -1.22 -8.45
N PRO A 92 -5.51 -0.85 -9.29
CA PRO A 92 -4.54 0.18 -8.93
C PRO A 92 -5.23 1.52 -8.69
N VAL A 93 -4.81 2.22 -7.64
CA VAL A 93 -5.37 3.52 -7.29
C VAL A 93 -4.28 4.54 -7.04
N THR A 94 -4.59 5.81 -7.20
CA THR A 94 -3.70 6.94 -6.96
C THR A 94 -4.30 7.88 -5.93
N PHE A 95 -3.47 8.43 -5.05
CA PHE A 95 -3.84 9.57 -4.22
C PHE A 95 -2.63 10.45 -3.95
N SER A 96 -2.85 11.69 -3.50
CA SER A 96 -1.79 12.63 -3.15
C SER A 96 -1.78 12.87 -1.64
N PRO A 97 -0.76 12.39 -0.91
CA PRO A 97 -0.63 12.63 0.53
C PRO A 97 -0.48 14.13 0.83
N VAL A 98 -1.05 14.59 1.93
CA VAL A 98 -0.91 15.98 2.39
C VAL A 98 0.22 16.06 3.40
N ALA A 99 0.99 17.16 3.36
CA ALA A 99 2.09 17.37 4.28
C ALA A 99 1.62 17.38 5.75
N GLY A 100 2.32 16.64 6.61
CA GLY A 100 2.00 16.52 8.03
C GLY A 100 0.78 15.64 8.36
N GLN A 101 0.25 14.90 7.38
CA GLN A 101 -0.80 13.91 7.61
C GLN A 101 -0.25 12.50 7.47
N ASP A 102 -0.72 11.62 8.34
CA ASP A 102 -0.39 10.20 8.35
C ASP A 102 -1.53 9.39 7.76
N TYR A 103 -1.20 8.29 7.09
CA TYR A 103 -2.17 7.46 6.38
C TYR A 103 -1.94 5.98 6.63
N ASP A 104 -3.02 5.27 6.91
CA ASP A 104 -3.10 3.81 6.80
C ASP A 104 -3.57 3.42 5.40
N VAL A 105 -2.90 2.43 4.82
CA VAL A 105 -3.23 1.88 3.50
C VAL A 105 -3.34 0.37 3.61
N PHE A 106 -4.49 -0.20 3.26
CA PHE A 106 -4.76 -1.62 3.43
C PHE A 106 -5.71 -2.18 2.37
N LEU A 107 -5.71 -3.52 2.24
CA LEU A 107 -6.71 -4.23 1.46
C LEU A 107 -7.97 -4.35 2.29
N ASP A 108 -9.05 -3.81 1.75
CA ASP A 108 -10.38 -4.03 2.26
C ASP A 108 -11.01 -5.20 1.49
N TYR A 109 -11.32 -6.27 2.22
CA TYR A 109 -11.93 -7.49 1.70
C TYR A 109 -13.35 -7.65 2.27
N GLU A 110 -14.28 -6.87 1.74
CA GLU A 110 -15.69 -6.97 2.07
C GLU A 110 -16.49 -7.64 0.96
N ARG A 111 -17.39 -8.56 1.33
CA ARG A 111 -18.36 -9.22 0.43
C ARG A 111 -17.73 -9.81 -0.84
N ARG A 112 -16.53 -10.39 -0.71
CA ARG A 112 -15.73 -10.96 -1.82
C ARG A 112 -15.23 -9.93 -2.84
N THR A 113 -15.27 -8.64 -2.52
CA THR A 113 -14.66 -7.59 -3.33
C THR A 113 -13.39 -7.08 -2.66
N CYS A 114 -12.35 -6.88 -3.46
CA CYS A 114 -11.05 -6.39 -3.00
C CYS A 114 -10.89 -4.94 -3.42
N ARG A 115 -10.67 -4.06 -2.45
CA ARG A 115 -10.44 -2.63 -2.71
C ARG A 115 -9.22 -2.16 -1.93
N ALA A 116 -8.53 -1.17 -2.50
CA ALA A 116 -7.55 -0.42 -1.74
C ALA A 116 -8.30 0.60 -0.89
N ALA A 117 -8.13 0.51 0.43
CA ALA A 117 -8.64 1.49 1.37
C ALA A 117 -7.49 2.36 1.88
N ILE A 118 -7.77 3.66 1.99
CA ILE A 118 -6.84 4.66 2.48
C ILE A 118 -7.56 5.42 3.58
N ARG A 119 -6.92 5.52 4.75
CA ARG A 119 -7.44 6.21 5.91
C ARG A 119 -6.44 7.22 6.39
N ARG A 120 -6.86 8.46 6.59
CA ARG A 120 -6.07 9.45 7.33
C ARG A 120 -6.18 9.13 8.81
N ILE A 121 -5.04 9.08 9.47
CA ILE A 121 -4.93 8.78 10.90
C ILE A 121 -4.21 9.89 11.65
N ASP A 122 -4.42 9.95 12.96
CA ASP A 122 -3.65 10.80 13.86
C ASP A 122 -3.47 10.15 15.23
N LYS A 123 -2.73 10.83 16.10
CA LYS A 123 -2.45 10.38 17.48
C LYS A 123 -3.68 10.39 18.40
N ASP A 124 -4.73 11.12 18.02
CA ASP A 124 -5.94 11.31 18.81
C ASP A 124 -7.05 10.31 18.41
N GLY A 125 -6.74 9.39 17.48
CA GLY A 125 -7.60 8.28 17.09
C GLY A 125 -8.42 8.52 15.81
N LEU A 126 -8.08 9.54 15.02
CA LEU A 126 -8.74 9.83 13.75
C LEU A 126 -8.65 8.65 12.78
N ASP A 127 -9.73 8.38 12.04
CA ASP A 127 -9.80 7.31 11.03
C ASP A 127 -10.66 7.72 9.81
N GLU A 128 -10.26 8.79 9.13
CA GLU A 128 -11.05 9.39 8.05
C GLU A 128 -10.79 8.72 6.69
N PRO A 129 -11.83 8.31 5.92
CA PRO A 129 -11.65 7.77 4.58
C PRO A 129 -11.09 8.82 3.62
N VAL A 130 -10.04 8.44 2.89
CA VAL A 130 -9.51 9.21 1.76
C VAL A 130 -9.99 8.54 0.48
N THR A 131 -10.61 9.30 -0.41
CA THR A 131 -11.09 8.79 -1.71
C THR A 131 -9.95 8.85 -2.72
N PRO A 132 -9.41 7.70 -3.17
CA PRO A 132 -8.43 7.71 -4.24
C PRO A 132 -9.09 7.79 -5.62
N THR A 133 -8.28 8.04 -6.64
CA THR A 133 -8.67 7.93 -8.04
C THR A 133 -8.18 6.62 -8.64
N SER A 134 -8.88 6.11 -9.66
CA SER A 134 -8.39 4.93 -10.39
C SER A 134 -7.12 5.29 -11.17
N ALA A 135 -6.07 4.48 -11.04
CA ALA A 135 -4.84 4.69 -11.80
C ALA A 135 -4.94 4.01 -13.18
N MET A 136 -4.81 4.79 -14.25
CA MET A 136 -4.71 4.23 -15.61
C MET A 136 -3.32 3.65 -15.84
N LYS A 137 -3.19 2.63 -16.68
CA LYS A 137 -1.87 2.08 -17.05
C LYS A 137 -0.97 3.18 -17.61
N CYS A 138 0.30 3.19 -17.22
CA CYS A 138 1.26 4.10 -17.81
C CYS A 138 1.37 3.82 -19.32
N SER A 139 1.28 4.86 -20.14
CA SER A 139 1.60 4.76 -21.57
C SER A 139 3.10 4.51 -21.71
N VAL A 140 3.48 3.52 -22.52
CA VAL A 140 4.88 3.27 -22.84
C VAL A 140 5.41 4.48 -23.61
N GLY A 141 6.17 5.34 -22.92
CA GLY A 141 6.86 6.48 -23.50
C GLY A 141 6.25 7.85 -23.18
N VAL A 142 6.63 8.42 -22.03
CA VAL A 142 7.11 9.81 -21.96
C VAL A 142 8.21 9.83 -20.90
N THR A 143 9.44 9.53 -21.29
CA THR A 143 10.62 10.08 -20.61
C THR A 143 10.46 11.60 -20.64
N GLY A 144 10.15 12.20 -19.49
CA GLY A 144 10.01 13.64 -19.35
C GLY A 144 11.34 14.33 -19.63
N ASN A 145 11.53 14.80 -20.85
CA ASN A 145 12.33 16.00 -21.06
C ASN A 145 11.47 17.16 -20.58
N SER A 146 11.80 17.69 -19.40
CA SER A 146 11.31 19.01 -19.01
C SER A 146 12.00 20.02 -19.91
N GLU A 147 11.30 20.49 -20.95
CA GLU A 147 11.66 21.73 -21.63
C GLU A 147 11.63 22.86 -20.60
N VAL A 148 12.81 23.42 -20.31
CA VAL A 148 12.93 24.73 -19.71
C VAL A 148 12.57 25.74 -20.79
N ALA A 149 11.36 26.30 -20.69
CA ALA A 149 10.96 27.47 -21.44
C ALA A 149 10.67 28.61 -20.45
N ARG A 150 11.70 29.42 -20.17
CA ARG A 150 11.71 30.90 -20.25
C ARG A 150 13.03 31.46 -19.75
#